data_AF-A0A920GMJ5-F1
#
_entry.id   AF-A0A920GMJ5-F1
#
_cell.length_a   1.000
_cell.length_b   1.000
_cell.length_c   1.000
_cell.angle_alpha   90.00
_cell.angle_beta   90.00
_cell.angle_gamma   90.00
#
_symmetry.space_group_name_H-M   'P 1'
#
loop_
_entity.id
_entity.type
_entity.pdbx_description
1 polymer ?
#
loop_
_entity_poly.entity_id
_entity_poly.type
_entity_poly.pdbx_seq_one_letter_code
_entity_poly.pdbx_strand_id
1 'polypeptide(L)' 'MKLGSGTRVAARIEYHGGGYHGWQAQPHLDVATVQETLEEALSSVAGGCYHHLRR' A
#
# COMPACT_ATOMS: atom_id res chain seq x y z
N MET A 1 -16.41 1.87 -17.63
CA MET A 1 -16.69 0.93 -16.52
C MET A 1 -16.22 1.59 -15.23
N LYS A 2 -17.11 1.86 -14.26
CA LYS A 2 -16.73 2.36 -12.93
C LYS A 2 -16.76 1.18 -11.96
N LEU A 3 -15.78 1.08 -11.06
CA LEU A 3 -15.81 0.09 -9.99
C LEU A 3 -16.88 0.51 -8.97
N GLY A 4 -17.70 -0.45 -8.54
CA GLY A 4 -18.68 -0.22 -7.46
C GLY A 4 -17.97 -0.11 -6.10
N SER A 5 -18.62 0.50 -5.12
CA SER A 5 -18.12 0.51 -3.74
C SER A 5 -17.93 -0.93 -3.23
N GLY A 6 -16.81 -1.17 -2.52
CA GLY A 6 -16.49 -2.50 -1.98
C GLY A 6 -15.92 -3.51 -2.98
N THR A 7 -15.67 -3.12 -4.24
CA THR A 7 -15.02 -3.99 -5.22
C THR A 7 -13.61 -4.35 -4.76
N ARG A 8 -13.29 -5.65 -4.70
CA ARG A 8 -11.93 -6.14 -4.45
C ARG A 8 -11.16 -6.24 -5.77
N VAL A 9 -9.95 -5.71 -5.78
CA VAL A 9 -9.05 -5.74 -6.94
C VAL A 9 -7.82 -6.56 -6.56
N ALA A 10 -7.40 -7.46 -7.45
CA ALA A 10 -6.11 -8.13 -7.35
C ALA A 10 -5.13 -7.49 -8.33
N ALA A 11 -3.92 -7.22 -7.88
CA ALA A 11 -2.86 -6.63 -8.69
C ALA A 11 -1.57 -7.42 -8.50
N ARG A 12 -0.77 -7.52 -9.57
CA ARG A 12 0.59 -8.03 -9.51
C ARG A 12 1.53 -6.87 -9.23
N ILE A 13 2.39 -7.01 -8.24
CA ILE A 13 3.37 -5.99 -7.86
C ILE A 13 4.77 -6.52 -8.19
N GLU A 14 5.52 -5.74 -8.94
CA GLU A 14 6.95 -5.94 -9.18
C GLU A 14 7.70 -4.74 -8.65
N TYR A 15 8.81 -4.98 -7.97
CA TYR A 15 9.60 -3.92 -7.36
C TYR A 15 11.07 -4.34 -7.26
N HIS A 16 11.95 -3.34 -7.26
CA HIS A 16 13.37 -3.54 -6.96
C HIS A 16 13.56 -3.52 -5.44
N GLY A 17 14.03 -4.62 -4.85
CA GLY A 17 14.13 -4.77 -3.39
C GLY A 17 15.25 -3.98 -2.72
N GLY A 18 16.22 -3.43 -3.46
CA GLY A 18 17.44 -2.86 -2.87
C GLY A 18 17.26 -1.62 -1.98
N GLY A 19 16.10 -0.95 -2.02
CA GLY A 19 15.78 0.21 -1.19
C GLY A 19 14.75 -0.06 -0.08
N TYR A 20 14.32 -1.31 0.09
CA TYR A 20 13.24 -1.68 1.00
C TYR A 20 13.67 -2.78 1.96
N HIS A 21 13.21 -2.71 3.20
CA HIS A 21 13.42 -3.73 4.22
C HIS A 21 12.35 -4.82 4.16
N GLY A 22 12.08 -5.30 2.95
CA GLY A 22 11.07 -6.33 2.67
C GLY A 22 9.66 -5.80 2.38
N TRP A 23 8.72 -6.73 2.33
CA TRP A 23 7.34 -6.47 1.93
C TRP A 23 6.50 -5.84 3.05
N GLN A 24 6.46 -6.49 4.21
CA GLN A 24 5.51 -6.17 5.27
C GLN A 24 5.88 -4.87 6.00
N ALA A 25 4.87 -4.03 6.20
CA ALA A 25 5.04 -2.78 6.93
C ALA A 25 5.20 -3.00 8.43
N GLN A 26 6.15 -2.29 9.03
CA GLN A 26 6.58 -2.46 10.43
C GLN A 26 6.44 -1.13 11.18
N PRO A 27 5.27 -0.83 11.78
CA PRO A 27 4.98 0.49 12.37
C PRO A 27 5.88 0.90 13.55
N HIS A 28 6.67 -0.03 14.08
CA HIS A 28 7.57 0.18 15.21
C HIS A 28 9.03 0.43 14.77
N LEU A 29 9.32 0.37 13.47
CA LEU A 29 10.63 0.62 12.90
C LEU A 29 10.50 1.73 11.86
N ASP A 30 11.44 2.67 11.88
CA ASP A 30 11.55 3.73 10.86
C ASP A 30 12.34 3.21 9.65
N VAL A 31 11.73 2.27 8.91
CA VAL A 31 12.33 1.64 7.73
C VAL A 31 11.33 1.57 6.59
N ALA A 32 11.79 1.87 5.37
CA ALA A 32 10.94 1.78 4.19
C ALA A 32 10.56 0.32 3.89
N THR A 33 9.26 0.08 3.68
CA THR A 33 8.71 -1.23 3.31
C THR A 33 7.82 -1.09 2.08
N VAL A 34 7.74 -2.16 1.27
CA VAL A 34 6.97 -2.11 0.02
C VAL A 34 5.47 -1.90 0.28
N GLN A 35 4.92 -2.55 1.32
CA GLN A 35 3.51 -2.43 1.67
C GLN A 35 3.13 -0.99 2.02
N GLU A 36 3.93 -0.30 2.84
CA GLU A 36 3.64 1.07 3.26
C GLU A 36 3.68 2.04 2.07
N THR A 37 4.74 1.99 1.26
CA THR A 37 4.84 2.82 0.05
C THR A 37 3.72 2.54 -0.95
N LEU A 38 3.31 1.27 -1.10
CA LEU A 38 2.20 0.91 -1.99
C LEU A 38 0.86 1.42 -1.45
N GLU A 39 0.61 1.29 -0.15
CA GLU A 39 -0.60 1.80 0.50
C GLU A 39 -0.71 3.33 0.35
N GLU A 40 0.37 4.08 0.54
CA GLU A 40 0.42 5.53 0.33
C GLU A 40 0.14 5.91 -1.13
N ALA A 41 0.79 5.25 -2.08
CA ALA A 41 0.58 5.49 -3.51
C ALA A 41 -0.87 5.20 -3.93
N LEU A 42 -1.43 4.05 -3.50
CA LEU A 42 -2.82 3.69 -3.80
C LEU A 42 -3.81 4.68 -3.16
N SER A 43 -3.52 5.16 -1.95
CA SER A 43 -4.31 6.21 -1.29
C SER A 43 -4.36 7.48 -2.12
N SER A 44 -3.21 7.90 -2.67
CA SER A 44 -3.13 9.09 -3.52
C SER A 44 -3.98 8.94 -4.80
N VAL A 45 -3.95 7.77 -5.43
CA VAL A 45 -4.72 7.47 -6.66
C VAL A 45 -6.22 7.33 -6.37
N ALA A 46 -6.58 6.77 -5.21
CA ALA A 46 -7.97 6.59 -4.78
C ALA A 46 -8.65 7.87 -4.27
N GLY A 47 -7.95 9.01 -4.26
CA GLY A 47 -8.51 10.29 -3.82
C GLY A 47 -8.38 10.55 -2.31
N GLY A 48 -7.47 9.86 -1.62
CA GLY A 48 -6.96 10.27 -0.30
C GLY A 48 -7.56 9.58 0.92
N CYS A 49 -8.45 8.60 0.78
CA CYS A 49 -9.07 7.92 1.93
C CYS A 49 -8.59 6.47 2.07
N TYR A 50 -7.35 6.28 2.54
CA TYR A 50 -6.95 5.06 3.22
C TYR A 50 -6.06 5.41 4.41
N HIS A 51 -6.60 6.17 5.37
CA HIS A 51 -5.95 6.36 6.66
C HIS A 51 -6.71 5.53 7.70
N HIS A 52 -6.01 4.54 8.26
CA HIS A 52 -6.24 4.00 9.59
C HIS A 52 -7.32 2.91 9.81
N LEU A 53 -6.98 1.67 9.47
CA LEU A 53 -7.47 0.48 10.17
C LEU A 53 -6.31 -0.51 10.36
N ARG A 54 -5.33 -0.16 11.21
CA ARG A 54 -4.42 -1.13 11.80
C ARG A 54 -4.73 -1.19 13.30
N ARG A 55 -5.63 -2.11 13.67
CA ARG A 55 -5.71 -2.68 15.03
C ARG A 55 -5.03 -4.04 14.99
#